data_AF-A0A485P9L4-F1
#
_entry.id   AF-A0A485P9L4-F1
#
_cell.length_a   1.000
_cell.length_b   1.000
_cell.length_c   1.000
_cell.angle_alpha   90.00
_cell.angle_beta   90.00
_cell.angle_gamma   90.00
#
_symmetry.space_group_name_H-M   'P 1'
#
loop_
_entity.id
_entity.type
_entity.pdbx_description
1 polymer ?
#
loop_
_entity_poly.entity_id
_entity_poly.type
_entity_poly.pdbx_seq_one_letter_code
_entity_poly.pdbx_strand_id
1 'polypeptide(L)' 'IPTYQLAHVFGVLKGNSNLNSSRKLTPEASQELQWDEQKIASSQLTQVDPSLPVSLLILPSPHSPTG' A
#
# COMPACT_ATOMS: atom_id res chain seq x y z
N ILE A 1 -0.53 2.48 -5.03
CA ILE A 1 -0.43 3.41 -3.88
C ILE A 1 1.01 3.38 -3.39
N PRO A 2 1.68 4.52 -3.18
CA PRO A 2 3.08 4.53 -2.78
C PRO A 2 3.26 4.18 -1.29
N THR A 3 4.24 3.33 -0.98
CA THR A 3 4.47 2.76 0.36
C THR A 3 4.88 3.77 1.44
N TYR A 4 5.44 4.92 1.06
CA TYR A 4 5.77 5.97 2.03
C TYR A 4 4.52 6.54 2.73
N GLN A 5 3.36 6.43 2.09
CA GLN A 5 2.09 6.98 2.54
C GLN A 5 1.39 6.09 3.58
N LEU A 6 1.97 4.91 3.87
CA LEU A 6 1.51 3.93 4.85
C LEU A 6 2.50 3.80 6.04
N ALA A 7 3.29 4.85 6.29
CA ALA A 7 4.38 4.79 7.25
C ALA A 7 3.88 4.50 8.69
N HIS A 8 2.72 5.03 9.06
CA HIS A 8 2.14 4.80 10.39
C HIS A 8 1.51 3.40 10.48
N VAL A 9 0.85 2.93 9.41
CA VAL A 9 0.35 1.54 9.32
C VAL A 9 1.49 0.53 9.49
N PHE A 10 2.61 0.70 8.76
CA PHE A 10 3.79 -0.16 8.96
C PHE A 10 4.42 0.05 10.33
N GLY A 11 4.35 1.26 10.89
CA GLY A 11 4.76 1.57 12.25
C GLY A 11 4.06 0.70 13.30
N VAL A 12 2.74 0.47 13.17
CA VAL A 12 1.96 -0.42 14.05
C VAL A 12 2.46 -1.87 14.01
N LEU A 13 3.08 -2.27 12.90
CA LEU A 13 3.62 -3.63 12.73
C LEU A 13 5.03 -3.78 13.31
N LYS A 14 5.74 -2.68 13.61
CA LYS A 14 7.07 -2.71 14.21
C LYS A 14 6.99 -3.16 15.68
N GLY A 15 8.08 -3.74 16.18
CA GLY A 15 8.19 -4.21 17.55
C GLY A 15 8.05 -5.73 17.64
N ASN A 16 7.07 -6.20 18.42
CA ASN A 16 6.94 -7.63 18.75
C ASN A 16 6.65 -8.47 17.49
N SER A 17 7.48 -9.48 17.24
CA SER A 17 7.35 -10.41 16.11
C SER A 17 6.25 -11.44 16.31
N ASN A 18 5.74 -11.62 17.53
CA ASN A 18 4.60 -12.49 17.80
C ASN A 18 3.35 -11.94 17.13
N LEU A 19 2.72 -12.73 16.26
CA LEU A 19 1.51 -12.36 15.53
C LEU A 19 0.32 -12.09 16.47
N ASN A 20 0.31 -12.74 17.64
CA ASN A 20 -0.75 -12.59 18.64
C ASN A 20 -0.51 -11.43 19.62
N SER A 21 0.60 -10.68 19.48
CA SER A 21 0.82 -9.51 20.31
C SER A 21 -0.26 -8.47 20.05
N SER A 22 -0.84 -7.90 21.11
CA SER A 22 -1.80 -6.80 20.97
C SER A 22 -1.17 -5.63 20.21
N ARG A 23 -1.88 -5.13 19.20
CA ARG A 23 -1.54 -3.94 18.42
C ARG A 23 -2.77 -3.05 18.37
N LYS A 24 -2.56 -1.73 18.45
CA LYS A 24 -3.62 -0.74 18.32
C LYS A 24 -3.26 0.22 17.21
N LEU A 25 -4.24 0.54 16.38
CA LEU A 25 -4.09 1.58 15.38
C LEU A 25 -3.93 2.93 16.07
N THR A 26 -2.98 3.73 15.59
CA THR A 26 -2.94 5.15 15.91
C THR A 26 -3.98 5.91 15.05
N PRO A 27 -4.36 7.13 15.43
CA PRO A 27 -5.24 7.97 14.60
C PRO A 27 -4.68 8.15 13.17
N GLU A 28 -3.37 8.34 13.04
CA GLU A 28 -2.69 8.51 11.75
C GLU A 28 -2.77 7.24 10.91
N ALA A 29 -2.49 6.07 11.50
CA ALA A 29 -2.60 4.79 10.81
C ALA A 29 -4.04 4.52 10.34
N SER A 30 -5.04 4.93 11.13
CA SER A 30 -6.46 4.81 10.73
C SER A 30 -6.79 5.70 9.52
N GLN A 31 -6.26 6.93 9.47
CA GLN A 31 -6.43 7.83 8.34
C GLN A 31 -5.76 7.32 7.07
N GLU A 32 -4.54 6.78 7.19
CA GLU A 32 -3.81 6.15 6.07
C GLU A 32 -4.61 4.99 5.47
N LEU A 33 -5.17 4.10 6.31
CA LEU A 33 -6.02 2.99 5.85
C LEU A 33 -7.28 3.49 5.13
N GLN A 34 -7.97 4.50 5.68
CA GLN A 34 -9.16 5.04 5.06
C GLN A 34 -8.87 5.65 3.68
N TRP A 35 -7.75 6.36 3.55
CA TRP A 35 -7.32 6.93 2.28
C TRP A 35 -6.98 5.83 1.27
N ASP A 36 -6.30 4.77 1.69
CA ASP A 36 -5.98 3.60 0.86
C ASP A 36 -7.23 2.89 0.36
N GLU A 37 -8.21 2.65 1.22
CA GLU A 37 -9.50 2.05 0.86
C GLU A 37 -10.21 2.87 -0.23
N GLN A 38 -10.22 4.21 -0.09
CA GLN A 38 -10.79 5.10 -1.11
C GLN A 38 -10.04 5.02 -2.44
N LYS A 39 -8.71 4.91 -2.39
CA LYS A 39 -7.87 4.76 -3.59
C LYS A 39 -8.09 3.41 -4.27
N ILE A 40 -8.26 2.34 -3.51
CA ILE A 40 -8.59 1.02 -4.06
C ILE A 40 -9.99 1.05 -4.68
N ALA A 41 -10.98 1.60 -3.99
CA ALA A 41 -12.36 1.70 -4.48
C ALA A 41 -12.49 2.54 -5.77
N SER A 42 -11.65 3.56 -5.93
CA SER A 42 -11.60 4.41 -7.13
C SER A 42 -10.64 3.89 -8.22
N SER A 43 -9.93 2.78 -7.97
CA SER A 43 -9.00 2.21 -8.94
C SER A 43 -9.74 1.49 -10.06
N GLN A 44 -9.27 1.66 -11.30
CA GLN A 44 -9.79 0.91 -12.44
C GLN A 44 -9.17 -0.49 -12.42
N LEU A 45 -9.94 -1.48 -11.96
CA LEU A 45 -9.57 -2.89 -12.00
C LEU A 45 -10.09 -3.50 -13.30
N THR A 46 -9.17 -3.82 -14.20
CA THR A 46 -9.47 -4.64 -15.38
C THR A 46 -8.95 -6.05 -15.13
N GLN A 47 -9.80 -7.05 -15.39
CA GLN A 47 -9.36 -8.44 -15.36
C GLN A 47 -8.32 -8.65 -16.47
N VAL A 48 -7.13 -9.11 -16.10
CA VAL A 48 -6.05 -9.41 -17.04
C VAL A 48 -6.25 -10.83 -17.59
N ASP A 49 -6.17 -10.98 -18.91
CA ASP A 49 -6.12 -12.30 -19.54
C ASP A 49 -4.70 -12.90 -19.36
N PRO A 50 -4.56 -14.02 -18.65
CA PRO A 50 -3.26 -14.63 -18.38
C PRO A 50 -2.60 -15.23 -19.63
N SER A 51 -3.32 -15.39 -20.74
CA SER A 51 -2.78 -15.90 -22.00
C SER A 51 -2.05 -14.84 -22.84
N LEU A 52 -2.23 -13.56 -22.52
CA LEU A 52 -1.62 -12.44 -23.23
C LEU A 52 -0.27 -12.02 -22.59
N PRO A 53 0.70 -11.57 -23.39
CA PRO A 53 1.96 -11.05 -22.86
C PRO A 53 1.74 -9.76 -22.05
N VAL A 54 2.43 -9.65 -20.91
CA VAL A 54 2.38 -8.47 -20.03
C VAL A 54 3.49 -7.49 -20.41
N SER A 55 3.16 -6.21 -20.55
CA SER A 55 4.12 -5.12 -20.68
C SER A 55 4.12 -4.25 -19.43
N LEU A 56 5.30 -3.90 -18.92
CA LEU A 56 5.46 -3.02 -17.75
C LEU A 56 6.11 -1.71 -18.19
N LEU A 57 5.44 -0.58 -17.89
CA LEU A 57 5.98 0.76 -18.07
C LEU A 57 6.19 1.41 -16.70
N ILE A 58 7.45 1.72 -16.37
CA ILE A 58 7.80 2.42 -15.13
C ILE A 58 7.92 3.90 -15.46
N LEU A 59 6.97 4.70 -14.97
CA LEU A 59 7.00 6.15 -15.12
C LEU A 59 7.72 6.79 -13.91
N PRO A 60 8.52 7.86 -14.12
CA PRO A 60 9.13 8.59 -13.01
C PRO A 60 8.07 9.15 -12.06
N SER A 61 8.32 9.05 -10.76
CA SER A 61 7.48 9.68 -9.75
C SER A 61 8.34 10.23 -8.61
N PRO A 62 7.87 11.24 -7.85
CA PRO A 62 8.67 11.89 -6.80
C PRO A 62 9.18 10.95 -5.70
N HIS A 63 8.55 9.79 -5.55
CA HIS A 63 8.83 8.84 -4.47
C HIS A 63 9.20 7.44 -4.97
N SER A 64 9.38 7.26 -6.29
CA SER A 64 9.93 6.02 -6.83
C SER A 64 11.45 6.17 -6.95
N PRO A 65 12.26 5.24 -6.41
CA PRO A 65 13.66 5.16 -6.77
C PRO A 65 13.74 4.79 -8.25
N THR A 66 14.10 5.75 -9.09
CA THR A 66 14.42 5.49 -10.50
C THR A 66 15.87 5.04 -10.59
N GLY A 67 16.08 3.73 -10.49
CA GLY A 67 17.38 3.08 -10.74
C GLY A 67 18.39 3.20 -9.61
#